data_AF-A0A316V8N7-F1
#
_entry.id   AF-A0A316V8N7-F1
#
_cell.length_a   1.000
_cell.length_b   1.000
_cell.length_c   1.000
_cell.angle_alpha   90.00
_cell.angle_beta   90.00
_cell.angle_gamma   90.00
#
_symmetry.space_group_name_H-M   'P 1'
#
loop_
_entity.id
_entity.type
_entity.pdbx_description
1 polymer ?
#
loop_
_entity_poly.entity_id
_entity_poly.type
_entity_poly.pdbx_seq_one_letter_code
_entity_poly.pdbx_strand_id
1 'polypeptide(L)'
;MTRNAAKEGKSPPLPFRSQKKVVRSTPGGLKQPSMPSLVKREDETNSQISPLFSESFCDSFRFVDTSEAPSRNLRSSIKRGIPLENAHNGKKDDKKRVKPEQATLPDTNWKTAKFLPEVPDHVKDGMDVLMIGSNPGRMSSIKCQHFGHPSNHFYRALFRSGFTSKLFHPSEDFTMLSQKPPFLSIGLTNLAARPTRMAQEVDKTENELGALILTDLIRKHKPRVGVFIGIGVGKAYEQAITKTKRKKEGENEGTFVNVDVPAEVPLVTDKELGMGVGLMLLAIKHVKQEDEESDRPAYTLLFACPSTSGRVTSHQLPEKSECMKRARILAESTLPLEQKQTRSTSTKSVRIELI
;
A
#
# COMPACT_ATOMS: atom_id res chain seq x y z
N MET A 1 26.78 14.53 -70.94
CA MET A 1 26.41 15.86 -70.38
C MET A 1 26.56 15.75 -68.87
N THR A 2 27.74 16.08 -68.32
CA THR A 2 28.05 17.32 -67.57
C THR A 2 27.29 17.42 -66.24
N ARG A 3 27.85 17.68 -65.05
CA ARG A 3 29.19 18.04 -64.56
C ARG A 3 29.15 18.04 -63.01
N ASN A 4 30.28 17.66 -62.38
CA ASN A 4 30.93 18.04 -61.10
C ASN A 4 30.30 19.17 -60.23
N ALA A 5 30.52 19.34 -58.92
CA ALA A 5 31.70 19.16 -58.04
C ALA A 5 31.22 19.21 -56.55
N ALA A 6 31.69 18.42 -55.57
CA ALA A 6 32.97 18.42 -54.84
C ALA A 6 33.31 19.71 -54.04
N LYS A 7 33.37 19.58 -52.70
CA LYS A 7 34.38 20.12 -51.75
C LYS A 7 34.03 19.65 -50.31
N GLU A 8 34.82 18.75 -49.71
CA GLU A 8 35.90 19.04 -48.72
C GLU A 8 35.37 19.78 -47.47
N GLY A 9 35.46 19.31 -46.22
CA GLY A 9 36.44 18.45 -45.55
C GLY A 9 36.94 19.21 -44.32
N LYS A 10 36.86 18.61 -43.12
CA LYS A 10 37.83 18.73 -41.99
C LYS A 10 37.31 18.09 -40.69
N SER A 11 38.05 17.07 -40.27
CA SER A 11 38.01 16.37 -38.98
C SER A 11 38.86 17.15 -37.91
N PRO A 12 38.89 16.70 -36.63
CA PRO A 12 38.92 17.55 -35.43
C PRO A 12 40.33 17.82 -34.88
N PRO A 13 40.46 18.61 -33.79
CA PRO A 13 41.61 18.55 -32.91
C PRO A 13 41.28 17.93 -31.53
N LEU A 14 42.15 17.01 -31.09
CA LEU A 14 42.47 16.72 -29.68
C LEU A 14 43.82 17.42 -29.35
N PRO A 15 44.43 17.20 -28.16
CA PRO A 15 44.14 17.75 -26.85
C PRO A 15 45.26 18.71 -26.38
N PHE A 16 45.03 19.52 -25.35
CA PHE A 16 46.10 20.27 -24.67
C PHE A 16 46.18 19.94 -23.17
N ARG A 17 47.41 19.64 -22.75
CA ARG A 17 47.87 19.33 -21.40
C ARG A 17 48.76 20.47 -20.89
N SER A 18 48.89 20.55 -19.57
CA SER A 18 49.84 21.35 -18.75
C SER A 18 49.24 22.67 -18.22
N GLN A 19 49.44 23.08 -16.96
CA GLN A 19 50.56 22.86 -16.04
C GLN A 19 50.12 22.74 -14.57
N LYS A 20 50.98 22.07 -13.80
CA LYS A 20 51.04 22.05 -12.33
C LYS A 20 51.31 23.46 -11.77
N LYS A 21 50.74 23.79 -10.61
CA LYS A 21 51.44 24.64 -9.65
C LYS A 21 51.36 24.06 -8.24
N VAL A 22 52.55 23.72 -7.76
CA VAL A 22 52.89 23.30 -6.41
C VAL A 22 52.93 24.55 -5.53
N VAL A 23 52.35 24.50 -4.33
CA VAL A 23 52.80 25.34 -3.20
C VAL A 23 52.91 24.45 -1.96
N ARG A 24 54.11 24.41 -1.40
CA ARG A 24 54.52 23.71 -0.19
C ARG A 24 54.17 24.55 1.07
N SER A 25 53.78 23.83 2.14
CA SER A 25 54.13 23.95 3.58
C SER A 25 55.13 25.07 3.97
N THR A 26 55.12 25.79 5.10
CA THR A 26 54.77 25.59 6.55
C THR A 26 55.28 26.88 7.29
N PRO A 27 55.36 27.04 8.65
CA PRO A 27 54.56 26.59 9.80
C PRO A 27 54.25 27.71 10.85
N GLY A 28 53.47 27.36 11.89
CA GLY A 28 53.41 28.06 13.19
C GLY A 28 52.00 28.57 13.52
N GLY A 29 51.36 28.29 14.66
CA GLY A 29 51.75 27.64 15.91
C GLY A 29 50.92 28.29 17.04
N LEU A 30 50.37 27.45 17.94
CA LEU A 30 49.82 27.79 19.28
C LEU A 30 48.47 28.54 19.29
N LYS A 31 47.42 28.18 20.03
CA LYS A 31 47.25 27.51 21.34
C LYS A 31 45.82 26.95 21.47
N GLN A 32 45.68 25.81 22.15
CA GLN A 32 44.41 25.33 22.74
C GLN A 32 43.99 26.23 23.91
N PRO A 33 42.74 26.08 24.40
CA PRO A 33 42.64 25.57 25.76
C PRO A 33 41.61 24.46 25.97
N SER A 34 41.87 23.76 27.05
CA SER A 34 41.32 22.52 27.58
C SER A 34 39.93 22.62 28.20
N MET A 35 39.24 21.47 28.16
CA MET A 35 38.06 21.10 28.95
C MET A 35 38.29 21.22 30.47
N PRO A 36 37.19 21.20 31.24
CA PRO A 36 37.12 20.28 32.36
C PRO A 36 35.93 19.32 32.25
N SER A 37 36.22 18.05 32.54
CA SER A 37 35.26 16.97 32.78
C SER A 37 34.49 17.18 34.09
N LEU A 38 33.18 16.93 34.08
CA LEU A 38 32.46 16.49 35.27
C LEU A 38 31.47 15.39 34.91
N VAL A 39 31.53 14.32 35.70
CA VAL A 39 30.83 13.04 35.56
C VAL A 39 29.56 13.04 36.42
N LYS A 40 28.53 12.34 35.91
CA LYS A 40 27.27 11.84 36.53
C LYS A 40 26.14 12.85 36.78
N ARG A 41 25.01 12.69 36.07
CA ARG A 41 23.88 11.82 36.47
C ARG A 41 22.91 11.64 35.31
N GLU A 42 22.33 10.45 35.25
CA GLU A 42 21.21 10.05 34.40
C GLU A 42 20.00 10.92 34.72
N ASP A 43 19.24 11.32 33.70
CA ASP A 43 17.78 11.38 33.78
C ASP A 43 17.19 11.43 32.36
N GLU A 44 16.22 10.55 32.15
CA GLU A 44 15.43 10.33 30.96
C GLU A 44 14.68 11.61 30.54
N THR A 45 14.82 12.05 29.29
CA THR A 45 13.69 12.67 28.58
C THR A 45 13.79 12.39 27.08
N ASN A 46 12.85 11.57 26.64
CA ASN A 46 12.57 11.21 25.26
C ASN A 46 12.08 12.45 24.49
N SER A 47 12.97 13.17 23.82
CA SER A 47 12.60 14.27 22.93
C SER A 47 12.11 13.72 21.60
N GLN A 48 10.80 13.81 21.41
CA GLN A 48 10.07 13.57 20.18
C GLN A 48 10.76 14.21 18.96
N ILE A 49 11.14 13.38 17.99
CA ILE A 49 11.41 13.81 16.63
C ILE A 49 10.18 13.42 15.82
N SER A 50 9.25 14.36 15.66
CA SER A 50 8.13 14.27 14.72
C SER A 50 8.66 14.46 13.29
N PRO A 51 8.42 13.56 12.34
CA PRO A 51 8.67 13.87 10.94
C PRO A 51 7.63 14.90 10.48
N LEU A 52 8.12 15.95 9.82
CA LEU A 52 7.32 17.01 9.22
C LEU A 52 6.40 16.40 8.15
N PHE A 53 5.15 16.10 8.52
CA PHE A 53 4.10 15.73 7.59
C PHE A 53 3.76 16.95 6.73
N SER A 54 3.63 16.78 5.42
CA SER A 54 2.94 17.78 4.60
C SER A 54 1.46 17.75 4.97
N GLU A 55 1.07 18.60 5.91
CA GLU A 55 -0.32 18.90 6.23
C GLU A 55 -1.02 19.39 4.96
N SER A 56 -1.85 18.54 4.35
CA SER A 56 -2.70 18.96 3.24
C SER A 56 -4.02 18.19 3.24
N PHE A 57 -5.11 18.95 3.25
CA PHE A 57 -6.51 18.58 3.01
C PHE A 57 -7.18 17.55 3.94
N CYS A 58 -6.53 16.43 4.29
CA CYS A 58 -7.13 15.34 5.05
C CYS A 58 -7.44 15.71 6.51
N ASP A 59 -6.63 16.56 7.14
CA ASP A 59 -6.91 17.03 8.51
C ASP A 59 -8.09 18.00 8.57
N SER A 60 -8.32 18.76 7.50
CA SER A 60 -9.43 19.71 7.38
C SER A 60 -10.81 19.04 7.24
N PHE A 61 -10.86 17.73 6.91
CA PHE A 61 -12.09 16.96 6.72
C PHE A 61 -12.32 15.86 7.77
N ARG A 62 -11.57 15.84 8.88
CA ARG A 62 -11.85 14.99 10.04
C ARG A 62 -13.17 15.42 10.69
N PHE A 63 -14.29 14.93 10.18
CA PHE A 63 -15.59 15.02 10.84
C PHE A 63 -15.48 14.25 12.16
N VAL A 64 -15.63 14.96 13.29
CA VAL A 64 -15.81 14.34 14.60
C VAL A 64 -17.16 13.64 14.58
N ASP A 65 -17.16 12.32 14.55
CA ASP A 65 -18.38 11.51 14.67
C ASP A 65 -18.83 11.50 16.13
N THR A 66 -19.67 12.47 16.51
CA THR A 66 -20.42 12.42 17.77
C THR A 66 -21.72 11.67 17.55
N SER A 67 -21.66 10.34 17.48
CA SER A 67 -22.85 9.52 17.65
C SER A 67 -22.55 8.25 18.45
N GLU A 68 -22.70 8.37 19.77
CA GLU A 68 -22.86 7.20 20.64
C GLU A 68 -24.11 6.43 20.20
N ALA A 69 -23.92 5.18 19.76
CA ALA A 69 -25.02 4.28 19.48
C ALA A 69 -25.53 3.66 20.79
N PRO A 70 -26.82 3.81 21.16
CA PRO A 70 -27.36 3.09 22.30
C PRO A 70 -27.67 1.65 21.91
N SER A 71 -27.18 0.73 22.75
CA SER A 71 -27.51 -0.70 22.75
C SER A 71 -29.02 -0.94 22.77
N ARG A 72 -29.55 -1.73 21.83
CA ARG A 72 -30.92 -2.24 21.91
C ARG A 72 -30.92 -3.66 22.46
N ASN A 73 -31.36 -3.77 23.71
CA ASN A 73 -31.75 -5.03 24.34
C ASN A 73 -33.13 -5.49 23.83
N LEU A 74 -33.19 -6.80 23.71
CA LEU A 74 -34.35 -7.67 23.53
C LEU A 74 -35.47 -7.38 24.55
N ARG A 75 -36.73 -7.35 24.12
CA ARG A 75 -37.85 -7.97 24.86
C ARG A 75 -39.15 -8.06 24.04
N SER A 76 -39.81 -9.17 24.31
CA SER A 76 -40.98 -9.82 23.74
C SER A 76 -42.34 -9.20 24.12
N SER A 77 -43.33 -9.46 23.25
CA SER A 77 -44.75 -9.78 23.52
C SER A 77 -45.57 -8.94 24.51
N ILE A 78 -46.74 -8.46 24.05
CA ILE A 78 -48.07 -8.71 24.66
C ILE A 78 -49.17 -8.28 23.67
N LYS A 79 -50.12 -9.20 23.45
CA LYS A 79 -51.40 -9.02 22.73
C LYS A 79 -52.39 -8.18 23.56
N ARG A 80 -53.30 -7.46 22.89
CA ARG A 80 -54.77 -7.45 23.10
C ARG A 80 -55.41 -6.37 22.20
N GLY A 81 -56.48 -6.73 21.49
CA GLY A 81 -57.26 -5.83 20.64
C GLY A 81 -58.56 -5.39 21.30
N ILE A 82 -59.15 -4.31 20.78
CA ILE A 82 -60.60 -4.01 20.70
C ILE A 82 -60.80 -3.15 19.43
N PRO A 83 -61.85 -3.39 18.60
CA PRO A 83 -62.15 -2.63 17.39
C PRO A 83 -63.19 -1.51 17.63
N LEU A 84 -63.10 -0.38 16.93
CA LEU A 84 -64.21 0.57 16.79
C LEU A 84 -64.21 1.24 15.40
N GLU A 85 -65.42 1.32 14.85
CA GLU A 85 -65.81 1.78 13.51
C GLU A 85 -65.71 3.31 13.30
N ASN A 86 -65.48 3.65 12.02
CA ASN A 86 -65.99 4.77 11.20
C ASN A 86 -66.46 6.08 11.87
N ALA A 87 -65.78 7.19 11.54
CA ALA A 87 -66.42 8.48 11.23
C ALA A 87 -65.50 9.44 10.44
N HIS A 88 -65.93 9.75 9.22
CA HIS A 88 -65.93 11.06 8.54
C HIS A 88 -64.70 12.00 8.59
N ASN A 89 -64.09 12.13 7.41
CA ASN A 89 -63.76 13.37 6.68
C ASN A 89 -63.50 14.66 7.51
N GLY A 90 -62.21 14.97 7.73
CA GLY A 90 -61.74 16.26 8.24
C GLY A 90 -60.38 16.58 7.62
N LYS A 91 -60.30 17.75 6.97
CA LYS A 91 -59.14 18.28 6.22
C LYS A 91 -57.85 18.24 7.05
N LYS A 92 -56.76 17.73 6.46
CA LYS A 92 -55.40 17.81 7.03
C LYS A 92 -54.79 19.16 6.68
N ASP A 93 -54.46 19.94 7.70
CA ASP A 93 -53.61 21.11 7.58
C ASP A 93 -52.16 20.70 7.26
N ASP A 94 -51.67 21.12 6.10
CA ASP A 94 -50.28 20.97 5.65
C ASP A 94 -49.35 21.85 6.51
N LYS A 95 -48.94 21.37 7.67
CA LYS A 95 -47.73 21.89 8.34
C LYS A 95 -46.51 21.35 7.60
N LYS A 96 -45.98 22.16 6.68
CA LYS A 96 -44.69 21.95 6.00
C LYS A 96 -43.61 21.59 7.03
N ARG A 97 -43.23 20.32 7.08
CA ARG A 97 -42.06 19.82 7.80
C ARG A 97 -40.83 20.34 7.07
N VAL A 98 -40.19 21.38 7.60
CA VAL A 98 -38.89 21.84 7.12
C VAL A 98 -37.90 20.68 7.34
N LYS A 99 -37.45 20.08 6.24
CA LYS A 99 -36.35 19.09 6.27
C LYS A 99 -35.11 19.82 6.80
N PRO A 100 -34.34 19.21 7.71
CA PRO A 100 -33.04 19.77 8.06
C PRO A 100 -32.23 19.88 6.77
N GLU A 101 -31.67 21.06 6.55
CA GLU A 101 -30.81 21.40 5.42
C GLU A 101 -29.66 20.40 5.39
N GLN A 102 -29.80 19.36 4.57
CA GLN A 102 -28.71 18.46 4.24
C GLN A 102 -27.68 19.35 3.54
N ALA A 103 -26.58 19.64 4.23
CA ALA A 103 -25.40 20.26 3.64
C ALA A 103 -25.18 19.60 2.28
N THR A 104 -25.41 20.35 1.21
CA THR A 104 -25.34 19.84 -0.15
C THR A 104 -23.94 19.31 -0.35
N LEU A 105 -23.80 17.99 -0.47
CA LEU A 105 -22.55 17.36 -0.83
C LEU A 105 -21.99 18.08 -2.07
N PRO A 106 -20.70 18.43 -2.10
CA PRO A 106 -20.11 19.08 -3.26
C PRO A 106 -20.38 18.24 -4.51
N ASP A 107 -20.64 18.97 -5.59
CA ASP A 107 -21.06 18.54 -6.92
C ASP A 107 -21.04 17.02 -7.18
N THR A 108 -22.23 16.42 -7.33
CA THR A 108 -22.41 14.96 -7.41
C THR A 108 -21.98 14.35 -8.75
N ASN A 109 -21.59 15.17 -9.71
CA ASN A 109 -21.03 14.70 -10.96
C ASN A 109 -19.55 14.34 -10.77
N TRP A 110 -19.27 13.05 -10.56
CA TRP A 110 -17.91 12.55 -10.36
C TRP A 110 -16.97 12.78 -11.55
N LYS A 111 -17.52 13.02 -12.76
CA LYS A 111 -16.73 13.43 -13.94
C LYS A 111 -16.27 14.89 -13.87
N THR A 112 -16.93 15.72 -13.06
CA THR A 112 -16.56 17.12 -12.77
C THR A 112 -16.08 17.32 -11.35
N ALA A 113 -16.02 16.27 -10.51
CA ALA A 113 -15.42 16.27 -9.19
C ALA A 113 -13.91 16.48 -9.33
N LYS A 114 -13.53 17.74 -9.50
CA LYS A 114 -12.22 18.11 -10.01
C LYS A 114 -11.09 17.76 -9.05
N PHE A 115 -11.33 17.57 -7.74
CA PHE A 115 -10.27 17.19 -6.79
C PHE A 115 -10.83 16.43 -5.59
N LEU A 116 -11.04 15.13 -5.74
CA LEU A 116 -11.07 14.23 -4.58
C LEU A 116 -9.62 14.02 -4.12
N PRO A 117 -9.30 14.15 -2.82
CA PRO A 117 -7.93 14.00 -2.35
C PRO A 117 -7.45 12.56 -2.53
N GLU A 118 -6.17 12.40 -2.82
CA GLU A 118 -5.54 11.10 -2.77
C GLU A 118 -5.53 10.59 -1.31
N VAL A 119 -5.41 9.28 -1.14
CA VAL A 119 -5.27 8.68 0.20
C VAL A 119 -3.78 8.51 0.46
N PRO A 120 -3.21 9.12 1.52
CA PRO A 120 -1.80 9.01 1.82
C PRO A 120 -1.35 7.56 2.01
N ASP A 121 -0.13 7.26 1.55
CA ASP A 121 0.49 5.96 1.81
C ASP A 121 0.88 5.80 3.27
N HIS A 122 0.58 4.64 3.83
CA HIS A 122 1.02 4.24 5.16
C HIS A 122 2.20 3.30 5.00
N VAL A 123 3.41 3.82 5.04
CA VAL A 123 4.64 3.06 4.80
C VAL A 123 5.71 3.34 5.84
N LYS A 124 6.53 2.33 6.15
CA LYS A 124 7.74 2.47 6.97
C LYS A 124 8.83 1.54 6.45
N ASP A 125 10.08 1.89 6.72
CA ASP A 125 11.22 1.01 6.40
C ASP A 125 11.13 -0.30 7.17
N GLY A 126 11.41 -1.41 6.49
CA GLY A 126 11.36 -2.73 7.08
C GLY A 126 9.97 -3.12 7.61
N MET A 127 8.89 -2.72 6.95
CA MET A 127 7.59 -3.32 7.25
C MET A 127 7.55 -4.80 6.81
N ASP A 128 6.64 -5.59 7.36
CA ASP A 128 6.57 -7.01 7.00
C ASP A 128 5.71 -7.23 5.76
N VAL A 129 4.56 -6.54 5.70
CA VAL A 129 3.61 -6.65 4.59
C VAL A 129 3.19 -5.27 4.09
N LEU A 130 3.20 -5.09 2.78
CA LEU A 130 2.61 -3.93 2.10
C LEU A 130 1.34 -4.36 1.36
N MET A 131 0.17 -3.88 1.78
CA MET A 131 -1.09 -4.14 1.10
C MET A 131 -1.31 -3.09 0.00
N ILE A 132 -1.53 -3.55 -1.23
CA ILE A 132 -1.56 -2.71 -2.43
C ILE A 132 -2.95 -2.77 -3.04
N GLY A 133 -3.72 -1.69 -2.87
CA GLY A 133 -5.02 -1.53 -3.53
C GLY A 133 -4.89 -1.13 -5.00
N SER A 134 -6.04 -1.06 -5.69
CA SER A 134 -6.10 -0.52 -7.07
C SER A 134 -5.87 0.99 -7.03
N ASN A 135 -6.83 1.71 -6.46
CA ASN A 135 -6.84 3.16 -6.33
C ASN A 135 -7.95 3.53 -5.32
N PRO A 136 -7.92 4.75 -4.74
CA PRO A 136 -8.94 5.15 -3.78
C PRO A 136 -10.35 5.19 -4.38
N GLY A 137 -11.31 4.56 -3.70
CA GLY A 137 -12.72 4.80 -3.97
C GLY A 137 -13.17 6.16 -3.42
N ARG A 138 -14.28 6.72 -3.91
CA ARG A 138 -14.83 8.00 -3.42
C ARG A 138 -14.89 8.14 -1.89
N MET A 139 -15.40 7.13 -1.19
CA MET A 139 -15.50 7.17 0.28
C MET A 139 -14.11 7.13 0.96
N SER A 140 -13.21 6.30 0.44
CA SER A 140 -11.82 6.23 0.93
C SER A 140 -11.12 7.57 0.78
N SER A 141 -11.29 8.22 -0.37
CA SER A 141 -10.75 9.54 -0.63
C SER A 141 -11.35 10.61 0.29
N ILE A 142 -12.67 10.73 0.37
CA ILE A 142 -13.32 11.75 1.23
C ILE A 142 -12.90 11.62 2.70
N LYS A 143 -12.73 10.37 3.18
CA LYS A 143 -12.34 10.11 4.57
C LYS A 143 -10.82 10.06 4.78
N CYS A 144 -10.04 10.13 3.71
CA CYS A 144 -8.60 9.82 3.71
C CYS A 144 -8.26 8.50 4.43
N GLN A 145 -9.03 7.45 4.14
CA GLN A 145 -8.92 6.14 4.79
C GLN A 145 -8.84 5.04 3.73
N HIS A 146 -7.82 4.18 3.84
CA HIS A 146 -7.72 3.02 2.98
C HIS A 146 -8.95 2.13 3.14
N PHE A 147 -9.48 1.62 2.03
CA PHE A 147 -10.63 0.70 2.03
C PHE A 147 -11.89 1.15 2.82
N GLY A 148 -12.05 2.44 3.14
CA GLY A 148 -13.07 2.98 4.05
C GLY A 148 -14.55 2.91 3.64
N HIS A 149 -14.91 2.21 2.56
CA HIS A 149 -16.31 1.99 2.22
C HIS A 149 -16.91 0.86 3.09
N PRO A 150 -18.11 1.00 3.70
CA PRO A 150 -18.68 -0.02 4.60
C PRO A 150 -18.89 -1.40 3.96
N SER A 151 -19.17 -1.46 2.65
CA SER A 151 -19.27 -2.72 1.92
C SER A 151 -17.93 -3.38 1.61
N ASN A 152 -16.80 -2.71 1.87
CA ASN A 152 -15.49 -3.29 1.69
C ASN A 152 -15.25 -4.40 2.74
N HIS A 153 -14.64 -5.49 2.31
CA HIS A 153 -14.36 -6.66 3.14
C HIS A 153 -12.95 -6.61 3.77
N PHE A 154 -12.10 -5.65 3.42
CA PHE A 154 -10.67 -5.61 3.76
C PHE A 154 -10.42 -5.86 5.26
N TYR A 155 -10.90 -4.98 6.15
CA TYR A 155 -10.66 -5.10 7.58
C TYR A 155 -11.25 -6.38 8.19
N ARG A 156 -12.42 -6.81 7.71
CA ARG A 156 -13.06 -8.06 8.14
C ARG A 156 -12.27 -9.29 7.69
N ALA A 157 -11.77 -9.29 6.46
CA ALA A 157 -10.95 -10.36 5.92
C ALA A 157 -9.59 -10.42 6.61
N LEU A 158 -9.00 -9.25 6.89
CA LEU A 158 -7.73 -9.11 7.61
C LEU A 158 -7.83 -9.70 9.02
N PHE A 159 -8.85 -9.32 9.77
CA PHE A 159 -9.11 -9.89 11.09
C PHE A 159 -9.36 -11.40 11.04
N ARG A 160 -10.24 -11.87 10.14
CA ARG A 160 -10.57 -13.30 9.99
C ARG A 160 -9.38 -14.15 9.54
N SER A 161 -8.43 -13.57 8.83
CA SER A 161 -7.20 -14.26 8.41
C SER A 161 -6.15 -14.40 9.50
N GLY A 162 -6.35 -13.72 10.65
CA GLY A 162 -5.39 -13.69 11.74
C GLY A 162 -4.21 -12.75 11.51
N PHE A 163 -4.30 -11.82 10.57
CA PHE A 163 -3.29 -10.74 10.40
C PHE A 163 -3.32 -9.76 11.57
N THR A 164 -4.48 -9.57 12.21
CA THR A 164 -4.69 -8.60 13.29
C THR A 164 -5.36 -9.25 14.49
N SER A 165 -5.04 -8.78 15.70
CA SER A 165 -5.65 -9.24 16.97
C SER A 165 -7.09 -8.79 17.15
N LYS A 166 -7.47 -7.70 16.49
CA LYS A 166 -8.79 -7.09 16.56
C LYS A 166 -9.28 -6.71 15.17
N LEU A 167 -10.58 -6.46 15.06
CA LEU A 167 -11.17 -5.84 13.88
C LEU A 167 -10.91 -4.33 13.93
N PHE A 168 -10.02 -3.84 13.08
CA PHE A 168 -9.74 -2.41 12.94
C PHE A 168 -10.88 -1.69 12.21
N HIS A 169 -11.20 -0.48 12.66
CA HIS A 169 -12.00 0.47 11.88
C HIS A 169 -11.11 1.17 10.84
N PRO A 170 -11.65 1.56 9.66
CA PRO A 170 -10.84 2.26 8.65
C PRO A 170 -10.13 3.52 9.12
N SER A 171 -10.64 4.21 10.14
CA SER A 171 -9.98 5.38 10.74
C SER A 171 -8.72 5.05 11.53
N GLU A 172 -8.45 3.78 11.81
CA GLU A 172 -7.27 3.31 12.54
C GLU A 172 -6.19 2.76 11.59
N ASP A 173 -6.34 2.95 10.28
CA ASP A 173 -5.53 2.29 9.25
C ASP A 173 -4.01 2.52 9.39
N PHE A 174 -3.61 3.74 9.73
CA PHE A 174 -2.22 4.12 10.00
C PHE A 174 -1.59 3.37 11.19
N THR A 175 -2.40 2.92 12.15
CA THR A 175 -1.90 2.25 13.36
C THR A 175 -1.40 0.82 13.10
N MET A 176 -1.81 0.22 11.97
CA MET A 176 -1.39 -1.14 11.60
C MET A 176 0.11 -1.26 11.30
N LEU A 177 0.77 -0.14 10.98
CA LEU A 177 2.22 -0.05 10.85
C LEU A 177 2.95 -0.33 12.17
N SER A 178 2.33 0.00 13.29
CA SER A 178 2.93 -0.07 14.64
C SER A 178 2.57 -1.35 15.39
N GLN A 179 1.99 -2.34 14.71
CA GLN A 179 1.72 -3.66 15.29
C GLN A 179 3.02 -4.27 15.84
N LYS A 180 2.91 -4.87 17.02
CA LYS A 180 4.01 -5.55 17.71
C LYS A 180 3.93 -7.06 17.49
N PRO A 181 5.06 -7.78 17.59
CA PRO A 181 5.06 -9.23 17.68
C PRO A 181 4.02 -9.71 18.70
N PRO A 182 3.25 -10.77 18.41
CA PRO A 182 3.38 -11.69 17.28
C PRO A 182 2.83 -11.20 15.92
N PHE A 183 2.21 -10.02 15.85
CA PHE A 183 1.57 -9.56 14.61
C PHE A 183 2.56 -8.89 13.66
N LEU A 184 2.31 -9.08 12.36
CA LEU A 184 3.10 -8.46 11.29
C LEU A 184 2.77 -6.97 11.20
N SER A 185 3.80 -6.15 10.96
CA SER A 185 3.59 -4.75 10.61
C SER A 185 3.04 -4.62 9.18
N ILE A 186 1.96 -3.85 9.02
CA ILE A 186 1.21 -3.76 7.75
C ILE A 186 1.21 -2.31 7.27
N GLY A 187 1.78 -2.08 6.10
CA GLY A 187 1.64 -0.83 5.35
C GLY A 187 0.53 -0.91 4.30
N LEU A 188 0.05 0.24 3.85
CA LEU A 188 -1.05 0.38 2.90
C LEU A 188 -0.68 1.40 1.80
N THR A 189 -0.92 1.03 0.55
CA THR A 189 -0.73 1.89 -0.62
C THR A 189 -1.71 1.51 -1.72
N ASN A 190 -1.70 2.22 -2.85
CA ASN A 190 -2.44 1.89 -4.06
C ASN A 190 -1.54 1.91 -5.29
N LEU A 191 -1.86 1.09 -6.30
CA LEU A 191 -1.16 1.11 -7.57
C LEU A 191 -1.34 2.44 -8.31
N ALA A 192 -2.55 3.00 -8.32
CA ALA A 192 -2.84 4.31 -8.88
C ALA A 192 -3.35 5.28 -7.79
N ALA A 193 -2.86 6.51 -7.82
CA ALA A 193 -3.13 7.51 -6.79
C ALA A 193 -4.50 8.18 -6.93
N ARG A 194 -4.95 8.39 -8.18
CA ARG A 194 -6.18 9.13 -8.49
C ARG A 194 -7.43 8.40 -7.95
N PRO A 195 -8.29 9.08 -7.17
CA PRO A 195 -9.56 8.52 -6.77
C PRO A 195 -10.52 8.31 -7.95
N THR A 196 -11.20 7.17 -7.98
CA THR A 196 -12.24 6.88 -8.99
C THR A 196 -13.49 6.28 -8.36
N ARG A 197 -14.58 6.23 -9.13
CA ARG A 197 -15.80 5.56 -8.68
C ARG A 197 -15.67 4.04 -8.83
N MET A 198 -14.96 3.59 -9.87
CA MET A 198 -14.70 2.18 -10.15
C MET A 198 -13.24 1.97 -10.56
N ALA A 199 -12.65 0.85 -10.17
CA ALA A 199 -11.27 0.50 -10.53
C ALA A 199 -11.03 0.47 -12.05
N GLN A 200 -12.05 0.14 -12.85
CA GLN A 200 -11.97 0.12 -14.31
C GLN A 200 -11.82 1.52 -14.94
N GLU A 201 -11.98 2.58 -14.16
CA GLU A 201 -11.76 3.97 -14.61
C GLU A 201 -10.30 4.41 -14.49
N VAL A 202 -9.43 3.56 -13.92
CA VAL A 202 -7.98 3.74 -13.95
C VAL A 202 -7.47 3.29 -15.32
N ASP A 203 -6.80 4.18 -16.03
CA ASP A 203 -6.31 3.87 -17.36
C ASP A 203 -4.99 3.06 -17.32
N LYS A 204 -4.55 2.62 -18.50
CA LYS A 204 -3.33 1.81 -18.63
C LYS A 204 -2.07 2.61 -18.27
N THR A 205 -2.03 3.89 -18.61
CA THR A 205 -0.87 4.75 -18.39
C THR A 205 -0.69 5.05 -16.90
N GLU A 206 -1.78 5.22 -16.16
CA GLU A 206 -1.79 5.35 -14.70
C GLU A 206 -1.26 4.08 -14.03
N ASN A 207 -1.67 2.89 -14.49
CA ASN A 207 -1.11 1.64 -13.99
C ASN A 207 0.38 1.48 -14.34
N GLU A 208 0.80 1.89 -15.54
CA GLU A 208 2.21 1.83 -15.96
C GLU A 208 3.09 2.76 -15.11
N LEU A 209 2.67 4.00 -14.88
CA LEU A 209 3.37 4.95 -14.02
C LEU A 209 3.35 4.48 -12.55
N GLY A 210 2.20 4.06 -12.07
CA GLY A 210 1.99 3.53 -10.74
C GLY A 210 2.86 2.33 -10.42
N ALA A 211 3.05 1.43 -11.38
CA ALA A 211 3.93 0.28 -11.22
C ALA A 211 5.39 0.71 -10.99
N LEU A 212 5.89 1.71 -11.73
CA LEU A 212 7.25 2.24 -11.54
C LEU A 212 7.42 2.84 -10.14
N ILE A 213 6.49 3.70 -9.74
CA ILE A 213 6.48 4.35 -8.42
C ILE A 213 6.44 3.29 -7.31
N LEU A 214 5.56 2.29 -7.45
CA LEU A 214 5.42 1.21 -6.49
C LEU A 214 6.69 0.34 -6.41
N THR A 215 7.34 0.04 -7.53
CA THR A 215 8.61 -0.69 -7.52
C THR A 215 9.68 0.08 -6.74
N ASP A 216 9.79 1.40 -6.95
CA ASP A 216 10.76 2.24 -6.24
C ASP A 216 10.44 2.34 -4.75
N LEU A 217 9.15 2.47 -4.40
CA LEU A 217 8.66 2.43 -3.01
C LEU A 217 9.04 1.11 -2.33
N ILE A 218 8.82 -0.02 -2.99
CA ILE A 218 9.16 -1.35 -2.46
C ILE A 218 10.69 -1.51 -2.33
N ARG A 219 11.48 -1.04 -3.29
CA ARG A 219 12.95 -1.07 -3.20
C ARG A 219 13.47 -0.23 -2.05
N LYS A 220 12.84 0.91 -1.78
CA LYS A 220 13.20 1.81 -0.68
C LYS A 220 12.84 1.21 0.68
N HIS A 221 11.57 0.83 0.87
CA HIS A 221 11.06 0.42 2.18
C HIS A 221 11.26 -1.07 2.49
N LYS A 222 11.65 -1.87 1.49
CA LYS A 222 12.04 -3.28 1.61
C LYS A 222 11.02 -4.14 2.40
N PRO A 223 9.71 -4.09 2.11
CA PRO A 223 8.74 -4.98 2.73
C PRO A 223 9.09 -6.44 2.45
N ARG A 224 8.82 -7.37 3.37
CA ARG A 224 9.08 -8.80 3.09
C ARG A 224 8.14 -9.34 2.00
N VAL A 225 6.86 -8.96 2.06
CA VAL A 225 5.84 -9.35 1.08
C VAL A 225 4.99 -8.14 0.64
N GLY A 226 4.77 -7.98 -0.66
CA GLY A 226 3.76 -7.09 -1.23
C GLY A 226 2.51 -7.89 -1.60
N VAL A 227 1.32 -7.45 -1.16
CA VAL A 227 0.05 -8.16 -1.36
C VAL A 227 -0.91 -7.28 -2.16
N PHE A 228 -1.15 -7.63 -3.42
CA PHE A 228 -2.13 -6.97 -4.27
C PHE A 228 -3.55 -7.37 -3.87
N ILE A 229 -4.34 -6.38 -3.46
CA ILE A 229 -5.76 -6.51 -3.10
C ILE A 229 -6.62 -6.37 -4.37
N GLY A 230 -6.48 -7.36 -5.25
CA GLY A 230 -7.16 -7.46 -6.53
C GLY A 230 -6.28 -8.17 -7.56
N ILE A 231 -6.76 -9.30 -8.08
CA ILE A 231 -6.08 -10.08 -9.13
C ILE A 231 -5.74 -9.19 -10.34
N GLY A 232 -6.67 -8.32 -10.74
CA GLY A 232 -6.43 -7.37 -11.83
C GLY A 232 -5.34 -6.34 -11.54
N VAL A 233 -5.14 -5.98 -10.27
CA VAL A 233 -4.09 -5.04 -9.84
C VAL A 233 -2.71 -5.69 -9.97
N GLY A 234 -2.56 -6.93 -9.46
CA GLY A 234 -1.33 -7.69 -9.61
C GLY A 234 -0.98 -7.95 -11.08
N LYS A 235 -1.97 -8.30 -11.91
CA LYS A 235 -1.80 -8.45 -13.36
C LYS A 235 -1.40 -7.15 -14.05
N ALA A 236 -2.01 -6.03 -13.68
CA ALA A 236 -1.66 -4.73 -14.25
C ALA A 236 -0.21 -4.34 -13.92
N TYR A 237 0.21 -4.57 -12.67
CA TYR A 237 1.59 -4.36 -12.23
C TYR A 237 2.58 -5.24 -13.01
N GLU A 238 2.32 -6.55 -13.08
CA GLU A 238 3.16 -7.52 -13.80
C GLU A 238 3.34 -7.10 -15.28
N GLN A 239 2.23 -6.79 -15.97
CA GLN A 239 2.27 -6.35 -17.36
C GLN A 239 3.07 -5.05 -17.56
N ALA A 240 2.94 -4.08 -16.65
CA ALA A 240 3.65 -2.81 -16.72
C ALA A 240 5.16 -2.98 -16.55
N ILE A 241 5.60 -3.79 -15.59
CA ILE A 241 7.03 -4.00 -15.32
C ILE A 241 7.67 -4.86 -16.40
N THR A 242 7.04 -5.95 -16.85
CA THR A 242 7.57 -6.78 -17.95
C THR A 242 7.71 -5.97 -19.24
N LYS A 243 6.74 -5.09 -19.55
CA LYS A 243 6.83 -4.18 -20.69
C LYS A 243 8.01 -3.22 -20.57
N THR A 244 8.20 -2.63 -19.38
CA THR A 244 9.30 -1.69 -19.11
C THR A 244 10.66 -2.39 -19.24
N LYS A 245 10.80 -3.60 -18.71
CA LYS A 245 12.03 -4.41 -18.80
C LYS A 245 12.42 -4.69 -20.25
N ARG A 246 11.48 -5.20 -21.06
CA ARG A 246 11.72 -5.47 -22.50
C ARG A 246 12.18 -4.23 -23.26
N LYS A 247 11.71 -3.04 -22.87
CA LYS A 247 12.13 -1.77 -23.48
C LYS A 247 13.54 -1.35 -23.08
N LYS A 248 13.98 -1.65 -21.84
CA LYS A 248 15.30 -1.24 -21.32
C LYS A 248 16.42 -2.22 -21.67
N GLU A 249 16.16 -3.53 -21.60
CA GLU A 249 17.22 -4.55 -21.59
C GLU A 249 17.27 -5.41 -22.86
N GLY A 250 16.35 -5.24 -23.81
CA GLY A 250 16.18 -6.21 -24.91
C GLY A 250 15.70 -7.58 -24.40
N GLU A 251 15.81 -8.64 -25.19
CA GLU A 251 15.48 -10.02 -24.81
C GLU A 251 16.60 -10.68 -23.99
N ASN A 252 17.15 -10.00 -22.97
CA ASN A 252 18.09 -10.65 -22.06
C ASN A 252 17.36 -11.62 -21.12
N GLU A 253 17.98 -12.77 -20.84
CA GLU A 253 17.46 -13.75 -19.87
C GLU A 253 17.32 -13.11 -18.48
N GLY A 254 16.15 -13.27 -17.86
CA GLY A 254 15.89 -12.74 -16.53
C GLY A 254 16.76 -13.37 -15.44
N THR A 255 16.98 -12.64 -14.34
CA THR A 255 17.58 -13.21 -13.14
C THR A 255 16.52 -14.00 -12.37
N PHE A 256 16.82 -15.22 -11.93
CA PHE A 256 15.89 -16.06 -11.18
C PHE A 256 16.47 -16.47 -9.83
N VAL A 257 15.59 -16.73 -8.87
CA VAL A 257 15.91 -17.32 -7.57
C VAL A 257 14.94 -18.47 -7.27
N ASN A 258 15.43 -19.52 -6.61
CA ASN A 258 14.57 -20.55 -6.05
C ASN A 258 14.21 -20.18 -4.61
N VAL A 259 12.92 -20.15 -4.31
CA VAL A 259 12.40 -19.77 -3.00
C VAL A 259 11.60 -20.93 -2.43
N ASP A 260 11.96 -21.37 -1.23
CA ASP A 260 11.19 -22.37 -0.52
C ASP A 260 10.01 -21.70 0.19
N VAL A 261 8.81 -22.06 -0.23
CA VAL A 261 7.56 -21.52 0.32
C VAL A 261 6.74 -22.63 0.97
N PRO A 262 5.94 -22.34 2.01
CA PRO A 262 5.03 -23.33 2.58
C PRO A 262 4.14 -23.94 1.48
N ALA A 263 3.98 -25.27 1.47
CA ALA A 263 3.30 -25.99 0.39
C ALA A 263 1.86 -25.48 0.15
N GLU A 264 1.23 -25.02 1.23
CA GLU A 264 -0.12 -24.48 1.28
C GLU A 264 -0.29 -23.07 0.67
N VAL A 265 0.81 -22.37 0.37
CA VAL A 265 0.78 -21.09 -0.33
C VAL A 265 0.52 -21.37 -1.82
N PRO A 266 -0.61 -20.93 -2.39
CA PRO A 266 -0.88 -21.14 -3.81
C PRO A 266 0.00 -20.25 -4.67
N LEU A 267 0.25 -20.69 -5.91
CA LEU A 267 0.83 -19.87 -6.96
C LEU A 267 -0.29 -19.24 -7.79
N VAL A 268 -0.05 -18.07 -8.39
CA VAL A 268 -1.03 -17.45 -9.32
C VAL A 268 -1.41 -18.32 -10.52
N THR A 269 -0.60 -19.34 -10.82
CA THR A 269 -0.83 -20.35 -11.85
C THR A 269 -1.78 -21.47 -11.39
N ASP A 270 -1.99 -21.62 -10.09
CA ASP A 270 -2.84 -22.65 -9.52
C ASP A 270 -4.32 -22.31 -9.81
N LYS A 271 -5.06 -23.28 -10.33
CA LYS A 271 -6.46 -23.08 -10.71
C LYS A 271 -7.43 -23.27 -9.54
N GLU A 272 -7.01 -23.96 -8.48
CA GLU A 272 -7.87 -24.39 -7.37
C GLU A 272 -8.51 -23.24 -6.58
N LEU A 273 -7.77 -22.15 -6.38
CA LEU A 273 -8.25 -20.96 -5.65
C LEU A 273 -8.73 -19.83 -6.57
N GLY A 274 -8.87 -20.12 -7.86
CA GLY A 274 -9.22 -19.16 -8.90
C GLY A 274 -8.00 -18.58 -9.61
N MET A 275 -8.11 -18.43 -10.94
CA MET A 275 -7.00 -17.96 -11.78
C MET A 275 -6.44 -16.62 -11.32
N GLY A 276 -5.13 -16.59 -11.03
CA GLY A 276 -4.41 -15.37 -10.66
C GLY A 276 -4.42 -15.04 -9.17
N VAL A 277 -4.85 -15.96 -8.31
CA VAL A 277 -4.73 -15.84 -6.84
C VAL A 277 -3.49 -16.60 -6.37
N GLY A 278 -2.62 -15.97 -5.58
CA GLY A 278 -1.46 -16.61 -4.99
C GLY A 278 -0.16 -15.84 -5.12
N LEU A 279 0.94 -16.52 -4.81
CA LEU A 279 2.31 -16.06 -5.02
C LEU A 279 2.55 -15.84 -6.52
N MET A 280 2.95 -14.62 -6.87
CA MET A 280 3.35 -14.25 -8.21
C MET A 280 4.74 -14.82 -8.50
N LEU A 281 5.00 -15.19 -9.76
CA LEU A 281 6.32 -15.68 -10.20
C LEU A 281 7.31 -14.54 -10.47
N LEU A 282 7.16 -13.44 -9.73
CA LEU A 282 7.89 -12.19 -9.84
C LEU A 282 8.17 -11.65 -8.43
N ALA A 283 9.40 -11.21 -8.17
CA ALA A 283 9.82 -10.59 -6.92
C ALA A 283 10.74 -9.40 -7.17
N ILE A 284 10.72 -8.41 -6.28
CA ILE A 284 11.49 -7.16 -6.43
C ILE A 284 12.81 -7.30 -5.70
N LYS A 285 13.92 -7.24 -6.42
CA LYS A 285 15.27 -7.33 -5.84
C LYS A 285 15.59 -6.06 -5.07
N HIS A 286 16.17 -6.22 -3.88
CA HIS A 286 16.71 -5.12 -3.10
C HIS A 286 18.17 -4.89 -3.47
N VAL A 287 18.56 -3.63 -3.58
CA VAL A 287 19.97 -3.26 -3.73
C VAL A 287 20.60 -3.30 -2.33
N LYS A 288 21.59 -4.18 -2.14
CA LYS A 288 22.40 -4.19 -0.91
C LYS A 288 23.27 -2.94 -0.89
N GLN A 289 23.19 -2.17 0.20
CA GLN A 289 24.23 -1.18 0.50
C GLN A 289 25.37 -1.92 1.22
N GLU A 290 26.62 -1.58 0.91
CA GLU A 290 27.82 -2.35 1.29
C GLU A 290 28.01 -2.47 2.82
N ASP A 291 27.34 -1.64 3.62
CA ASP A 291 27.44 -1.59 5.08
C ASP A 291 26.16 -2.00 5.84
N GLU A 292 25.11 -2.47 5.15
CA GLU A 292 23.85 -2.88 5.81
C GLU A 292 23.84 -4.38 6.15
N GLU A 293 24.18 -4.72 7.40
CA GLU A 293 23.84 -6.01 7.98
C GLU A 293 22.34 -6.01 8.32
N SER A 294 21.54 -6.52 7.39
CA SER A 294 20.08 -6.53 7.50
C SER A 294 19.54 -7.96 7.52
N ASP A 295 18.74 -8.28 8.54
CA ASP A 295 17.94 -9.51 8.65
C ASP A 295 16.69 -9.48 7.73
N ARG A 296 16.80 -8.73 6.63
CA ARG A 296 15.78 -8.59 5.60
C ARG A 296 16.12 -9.49 4.42
N PRO A 297 15.13 -10.09 3.77
CA PRO A 297 15.36 -10.86 2.56
C PRO A 297 15.95 -9.94 1.48
N ALA A 298 16.74 -10.50 0.57
CA ALA A 298 17.32 -9.73 -0.54
C ALA A 298 16.29 -9.31 -1.61
N TYR A 299 15.01 -9.61 -1.40
CA TYR A 299 13.93 -9.35 -2.32
C TYR A 299 12.57 -9.29 -1.60
N THR A 300 11.60 -8.59 -2.19
CA THR A 300 10.19 -8.63 -1.78
C THR A 300 9.43 -9.62 -2.63
N LEU A 301 8.78 -10.61 -2.01
CA LEU A 301 7.85 -11.50 -2.71
C LEU A 301 6.52 -10.79 -2.99
N LEU A 302 5.86 -11.12 -4.11
CA LEU A 302 4.58 -10.52 -4.48
C LEU A 302 3.47 -11.58 -4.44
N PHE A 303 2.31 -11.21 -3.89
CA PHE A 303 1.16 -12.08 -3.75
C PHE A 303 -0.10 -11.37 -4.23
N ALA A 304 -1.00 -12.08 -4.91
CA ALA A 304 -2.26 -11.54 -5.42
C ALA A 304 -3.47 -12.17 -4.73
N CYS A 305 -4.37 -11.34 -4.23
CA CYS A 305 -5.68 -11.76 -3.71
C CYS A 305 -6.84 -11.24 -4.55
N PRO A 306 -8.04 -11.84 -4.43
CA PRO A 306 -9.28 -11.24 -4.91
C PRO A 306 -9.49 -9.83 -4.32
N SER A 307 -10.15 -8.96 -5.08
CA SER A 307 -10.46 -7.62 -4.57
C SER A 307 -11.42 -7.69 -3.39
N THR A 308 -11.14 -6.90 -2.35
CA THR A 308 -11.98 -6.80 -1.15
C THR A 308 -13.23 -5.96 -1.34
N SER A 309 -13.42 -5.34 -2.51
CA SER A 309 -14.63 -4.57 -2.81
C SER A 309 -15.89 -5.44 -2.67
N GLY A 310 -16.93 -4.87 -2.04
CA GLY A 310 -18.26 -5.50 -1.99
C GLY A 310 -18.95 -5.60 -3.36
N ARG A 311 -18.40 -4.94 -4.40
CA ARG A 311 -18.87 -5.08 -5.79
C ARG A 311 -18.40 -6.39 -6.43
N VAL A 312 -17.34 -7.02 -5.91
CA VAL A 312 -16.84 -8.30 -6.42
C VAL A 312 -17.58 -9.43 -5.71
N THR A 313 -18.44 -10.10 -6.48
CA THR A 313 -19.31 -11.18 -6.03
C THR A 313 -18.74 -12.57 -6.29
N SER A 314 -17.72 -12.69 -7.14
CA SER A 314 -17.05 -13.96 -7.44
C SER A 314 -16.31 -14.57 -6.24
N HIS A 315 -16.01 -13.75 -5.23
CA HIS A 315 -15.42 -14.18 -3.97
C HIS A 315 -16.17 -13.48 -2.84
N GLN A 316 -16.64 -14.23 -1.85
CA GLN A 316 -17.28 -13.68 -0.67
C GLN A 316 -16.24 -13.48 0.45
N LEU A 317 -16.70 -13.04 1.62
CA LEU A 317 -15.81 -12.76 2.74
C LEU A 317 -14.99 -13.99 3.18
N PRO A 318 -15.53 -15.22 3.29
CA PRO A 318 -14.74 -16.40 3.66
C PRO A 318 -13.55 -16.66 2.72
N GLU A 319 -13.78 -16.61 1.40
CA GLU A 319 -12.75 -16.87 0.39
C GLU A 319 -11.68 -15.76 0.38
N LYS A 320 -12.11 -14.50 0.55
CA LYS A 320 -11.18 -13.36 0.72
C LYS A 320 -10.32 -13.51 1.98
N SER A 321 -10.91 -13.99 3.08
CA SER A 321 -10.21 -14.20 4.35
C SER A 321 -9.21 -15.35 4.24
N GLU A 322 -9.57 -16.45 3.57
CA GLU A 322 -8.67 -17.58 3.35
C GLU A 322 -7.49 -17.18 2.44
N CYS A 323 -7.72 -16.38 1.39
CA CYS A 323 -6.62 -15.82 0.59
C CYS A 323 -5.65 -14.99 1.43
N MET A 324 -6.18 -14.07 2.25
CA MET A 324 -5.36 -13.26 3.15
C MET A 324 -4.60 -14.13 4.15
N LYS A 325 -5.19 -15.22 4.64
CA LYS A 325 -4.51 -16.16 5.54
C LYS A 325 -3.29 -16.79 4.84
N ARG A 326 -3.40 -17.18 3.57
CA ARG A 326 -2.25 -17.68 2.78
C ARG A 326 -1.18 -16.61 2.57
N ALA A 327 -1.57 -15.36 2.32
CA ALA A 327 -0.63 -14.24 2.26
C ALA A 327 0.11 -14.02 3.60
N ARG A 328 -0.59 -14.18 4.73
CA ARG A 328 0.00 -14.11 6.06
C ARG A 328 1.01 -15.24 6.28
N ILE A 329 0.65 -16.48 5.94
CA ILE A 329 1.54 -17.64 6.06
C ILE A 329 2.82 -17.44 5.23
N LEU A 330 2.69 -16.90 4.01
CA LEU A 330 3.85 -16.53 3.20
C LEU A 330 4.72 -15.50 3.92
N ALA A 331 4.13 -14.41 4.44
CA ALA A 331 4.88 -13.39 5.17
C ALA A 331 5.57 -13.93 6.43
N GLU A 332 4.88 -14.73 7.24
CA GLU A 332 5.46 -15.40 8.42
C GLU A 332 6.62 -16.33 8.04
N SER A 333 6.56 -17.00 6.88
CA SER A 333 7.64 -17.88 6.43
C SER A 333 8.95 -17.13 6.10
N THR A 334 8.84 -15.84 5.77
CA THR A 334 9.98 -14.96 5.50
C THR A 334 10.58 -14.32 6.75
N LEU A 335 9.98 -14.50 7.93
CA LEU A 335 10.52 -13.98 9.18
C LEU A 335 11.82 -14.71 9.58
N PRO A 336 12.66 -14.09 10.42
CA PRO A 336 13.82 -14.74 11.02
C PRO A 336 13.40 -15.96 11.86
N LEU A 337 14.30 -16.93 12.02
CA LEU A 337 13.95 -18.21 12.66
C LEU A 337 13.41 -18.06 14.09
N GLU A 338 13.88 -17.07 14.86
CA GLU A 338 13.41 -16.82 16.23
C GLU A 338 11.98 -16.25 16.28
N GLN A 339 11.49 -15.67 15.19
CA GLN A 339 10.19 -14.98 15.12
C GLN A 339 9.09 -15.81 14.44
N LYS A 340 9.42 -16.99 13.92
CA LYS A 340 8.43 -17.89 13.29
C LYS A 340 7.54 -18.55 14.34
N GLN A 341 6.27 -18.14 14.42
CA GLN A 341 5.27 -18.74 15.32
C GLN A 341 4.93 -20.19 14.98
N THR A 342 4.98 -20.55 13.71
CA THR A 342 4.65 -21.90 13.24
C THR A 342 5.62 -22.33 12.16
N ARG A 343 6.25 -23.50 12.32
CA ARG A 343 6.99 -24.14 11.24
C ARG A 343 6.00 -24.91 10.38
N SER A 344 5.80 -24.49 9.13
CA SER A 344 5.17 -25.37 8.15
C SER A 344 6.08 -26.59 7.97
N THR A 345 5.51 -27.79 8.10
CA THR A 345 6.28 -29.05 8.01
C THR A 345 6.56 -29.45 6.57
N SER A 346 5.88 -28.84 5.59
CA SER A 346 6.04 -29.11 4.17
C SER A 346 6.22 -27.82 3.37
N THR A 347 7.30 -27.76 2.61
CA THR A 347 7.65 -26.66 1.72
C THR A 347 7.74 -27.14 0.28
N LYS A 348 7.59 -26.23 -0.67
CA LYS A 348 7.85 -26.45 -2.10
C LYS A 348 8.83 -25.38 -2.60
N SER A 349 9.74 -25.78 -3.48
CA SER A 349 10.68 -24.83 -4.10
C SER A 349 10.06 -24.23 -5.35
N VAL A 350 10.05 -22.90 -5.44
CA VAL A 350 9.43 -22.15 -6.54
C VAL A 350 10.48 -21.28 -7.19
N ARG A 351 10.62 -21.39 -8.52
CA ARG A 351 11.50 -20.52 -9.30
C ARG A 351 10.79 -19.20 -9.58
N ILE A 352 11.36 -18.09 -9.11
CA ILE A 352 10.78 -16.74 -9.18
C ILE A 352 11.73 -15.82 -9.94
N GLU A 353 11.20 -15.01 -10.85
CA GLU A 353 11.96 -13.99 -11.57
C GLU A 353 12.19 -12.76 -10.67
N LEU A 354 13.42 -12.23 -10.68
CA LEU A 354 13.80 -11.01 -9.99
C LEU A 354 13.77 -9.81 -10.95
N ILE A 355 13.13 -8.72 -10.50
CA ILE A 355 13.07 -7.41 -11.19
C ILE A 355 13.78 -6.29 -10.43
#